data_AF-A0A8E2F3T4-F1
#
_entry.id   AF-A0A8E2F3T4-F1
#
_cell.length_a   1.000
_cell.length_b   1.000
_cell.length_c   1.000
_cell.angle_alpha   90.00
_cell.angle_beta   90.00
_cell.angle_gamma   90.00
#
_symmetry.space_group_name_H-M   'P 1'
#
loop_
_entity.id
_entity.type
_entity.pdbx_description
1 polymer ?
#
loop_
_entity_poly.entity_id
_entity_poly.type
_entity_poly.pdbx_seq_one_letter_code
_entity_poly.pdbx_strand_id
1 'polypeptide(L)'
;MAEATLITVLKDDPYPGLVLEERSKASKEWMFRGVEIPKVRAHLFARLCLAAAEHAARGLAMLRSGGRGVDEGLVRYLDDLRRTARGKACRFLGIDAELAGKTGEGIAWLRGAKKELGFAAVGAEDEKKASGFAKLKKEWAEKREDRRIEKGGDWGADAGKFEEGRVVDMLEKKWVKMNDTMGVQLIPPSESLLAGMPSGREYHTPKTYIPPALDEDVMARMRAPPDPSDAAFEGDEDDSGDENNNRSSPVGAFPGTKGEYSGGNVYY
;
A
#
# COMPACT_ATOMS: atom_id res chain seq x y z
N MET A 1 -6.45 0.52 -3.67
CA MET A 1 -6.10 0.62 -5.10
C MET A 1 -4.59 0.69 -5.34
N ALA A 2 -3.84 1.56 -4.65
CA ALA A 2 -2.40 1.72 -4.86
C ALA A 2 -1.59 0.41 -4.76
N GLU A 3 -1.67 -0.31 -3.62
CA GLU A 3 -0.98 -1.58 -3.44
C GLU A 3 -1.42 -2.66 -4.43
N ALA A 4 -2.74 -2.78 -4.65
CA ALA A 4 -3.28 -3.74 -5.61
C ALA A 4 -2.67 -3.53 -7.01
N THR A 5 -2.51 -2.27 -7.44
CA THR A 5 -1.86 -1.94 -8.71
C THR A 5 -0.36 -2.29 -8.68
N LEU A 6 0.35 -2.01 -7.58
CA LEU A 6 1.77 -2.35 -7.47
C LEU A 6 2.05 -3.85 -7.50
N ILE A 7 1.20 -4.68 -6.88
CA ILE A 7 1.37 -6.14 -6.87
C ILE A 7 1.48 -6.71 -8.30
N THR A 8 0.80 -6.10 -9.28
CA THR A 8 0.86 -6.52 -10.69
C THR A 8 2.25 -6.34 -11.32
N VAL A 9 3.05 -5.43 -10.76
CA VAL A 9 4.42 -5.16 -11.19
C VAL A 9 5.41 -5.99 -10.38
N LEU A 10 5.23 -6.07 -9.06
CA LEU A 10 6.17 -6.72 -8.15
C LEU A 10 6.38 -8.21 -8.45
N LYS A 11 5.36 -8.91 -8.95
CA LYS A 11 5.46 -10.31 -9.35
C LYS A 11 6.50 -10.55 -10.46
N ASP A 12 6.60 -9.61 -11.39
CA ASP A 12 7.39 -9.74 -12.61
C ASP A 12 8.67 -8.87 -12.56
N ASP A 13 9.00 -8.29 -11.40
CA ASP A 13 10.16 -7.43 -11.19
C ASP A 13 11.35 -8.26 -10.68
N PRO A 14 12.39 -8.50 -11.51
CA PRO A 14 13.50 -9.37 -11.10
C PRO A 14 14.49 -8.69 -10.15
N TYR A 15 14.57 -7.36 -10.16
CA TYR A 15 15.69 -6.64 -9.57
C TYR A 15 15.78 -6.70 -8.04
N PRO A 16 14.69 -6.73 -7.26
CA PRO A 16 14.78 -6.96 -5.82
C PRO A 16 15.47 -8.29 -5.48
N GLY A 17 15.15 -9.36 -6.23
CA GLY A 17 15.81 -10.66 -6.10
C GLY A 17 17.31 -10.57 -6.35
N LEU A 18 17.73 -9.82 -7.36
CA LEU A 18 19.15 -9.63 -7.69
C LEU A 18 19.93 -8.92 -6.59
N VAL A 19 19.33 -7.91 -5.97
CA VAL A 19 19.95 -7.20 -4.85
C VAL A 19 20.12 -8.12 -3.64
N LEU A 20 19.11 -8.95 -3.35
CA LEU A 20 19.20 -9.93 -2.26
C LEU A 20 20.30 -10.96 -2.52
N GLU A 21 20.40 -11.43 -3.76
CA GLU A 21 21.40 -12.39 -4.19
C GLU A 21 22.82 -11.81 -4.10
N GLU A 22 23.05 -10.60 -4.60
CA GLU A 22 24.34 -9.89 -4.52
C GLU A 22 24.82 -9.70 -3.08
N ARG A 23 23.88 -9.52 -2.14
CA ARG A 23 24.17 -9.38 -0.70
C ARG A 23 24.38 -10.72 0.02
N SER A 24 23.96 -11.83 -0.59
CA SER A 24 24.03 -13.15 0.05
C SER A 24 25.45 -13.71 0.00
N LYS A 25 26.08 -13.86 1.17
CA LYS A 25 27.38 -14.54 1.31
C LYS A 25 27.34 -16.01 0.87
N ALA A 26 26.16 -16.61 0.84
CA ALA A 26 25.95 -17.99 0.43
C ALA A 26 25.68 -18.14 -1.08
N SER A 27 25.51 -17.04 -1.82
CA SER A 27 25.30 -17.12 -3.27
C SER A 27 26.55 -17.67 -3.95
N LYS A 28 26.35 -18.75 -4.72
CA LYS A 28 27.35 -19.38 -5.59
C LYS A 28 26.99 -19.20 -7.07
N GLU A 29 25.96 -18.42 -7.38
CA GLU A 29 25.41 -18.31 -8.74
C GLU A 29 26.46 -17.75 -9.72
N TRP A 30 27.26 -16.79 -9.24
CA TRP A 30 28.43 -16.24 -9.94
C TRP A 30 29.45 -17.31 -10.42
N MET A 31 29.46 -18.51 -9.81
CA MET A 31 30.35 -19.60 -10.17
C MET A 31 29.89 -20.42 -11.37
N PHE A 32 28.60 -20.39 -11.72
CA PHE A 32 28.01 -21.31 -12.70
C PHE A 32 27.35 -20.59 -13.89
N ARG A 33 26.81 -19.37 -13.70
CA ARG A 33 26.24 -18.56 -14.77
C ARG A 33 26.13 -17.10 -14.35
N GLY A 34 26.36 -16.16 -15.29
CA GLY A 34 25.99 -14.76 -15.06
C GLY A 34 24.47 -14.62 -14.96
N VAL A 35 23.99 -13.74 -14.07
CA VAL A 35 22.56 -13.45 -13.93
C VAL A 35 21.99 -12.92 -15.25
N GLU A 36 21.12 -13.72 -15.89
CA GLU A 36 20.36 -13.28 -17.06
C GLU A 36 19.06 -12.61 -16.59
N ILE A 37 18.99 -11.28 -16.72
CA ILE A 37 17.83 -10.51 -16.27
C ILE A 37 16.73 -10.63 -17.33
N PRO A 38 15.54 -11.16 -17.00
CA PRO A 38 14.43 -11.22 -17.94
C PRO A 38 14.08 -9.83 -18.46
N LYS A 39 13.86 -9.69 -19.77
CA LYS A 39 13.40 -8.43 -20.36
C LYS A 39 12.00 -8.12 -19.86
N VAL A 40 11.89 -7.08 -19.04
CA VAL A 40 10.62 -6.59 -18.53
C VAL A 40 9.97 -5.60 -19.50
N ARG A 41 8.64 -5.50 -19.44
CA ARG A 41 7.89 -4.43 -20.13
C ARG A 41 8.04 -3.12 -19.35
N ALA A 42 9.26 -2.59 -19.33
CA ALA A 42 9.68 -1.51 -18.45
C ALA A 42 8.77 -0.28 -18.54
N HIS A 43 8.50 0.22 -19.76
CA HIS A 43 7.60 1.35 -19.94
C HIS A 43 6.18 1.10 -19.41
N LEU A 44 5.63 -0.11 -19.57
CA LEU A 44 4.31 -0.47 -19.04
C LEU A 44 4.33 -0.45 -17.51
N PHE A 45 5.34 -1.07 -16.89
CA PHE A 45 5.50 -1.12 -15.44
C PHE A 45 5.66 0.28 -14.85
N ALA A 46 6.41 1.16 -15.51
CA ALA A 46 6.50 2.56 -15.10
C ALA A 46 5.13 3.23 -15.00
N ARG A 47 4.28 3.05 -16.02
CA ARG A 47 2.94 3.65 -16.03
C ARG A 47 2.00 3.03 -14.99
N LEU A 48 2.12 1.74 -14.71
CA LEU A 48 1.36 1.10 -13.62
C LEU A 48 1.80 1.63 -12.24
N CYS A 49 3.10 1.80 -12.03
CA CYS A 49 3.65 2.42 -10.81
C CYS A 49 3.17 3.87 -10.65
N LEU A 50 3.08 4.65 -11.72
CA LEU A 50 2.54 6.01 -11.67
C LEU A 50 1.05 6.05 -11.30
N ALA A 51 0.24 5.13 -11.84
CA ALA A 51 -1.15 5.00 -11.41
C ALA A 51 -1.26 4.65 -9.92
N ALA A 52 -0.41 3.75 -9.42
CA ALA A 52 -0.36 3.43 -8.00
C ALA A 52 0.03 4.66 -7.14
N ALA A 53 1.00 5.46 -7.60
CA ALA A 53 1.39 6.70 -6.93
C ALA A 53 0.24 7.72 -6.88
N GLU A 54 -0.53 7.84 -7.97
CA GLU A 54 -1.72 8.71 -8.01
C GLU A 54 -2.78 8.25 -7.02
N HIS A 55 -3.06 6.95 -6.94
CA HIS A 55 -3.99 6.40 -5.94
C HIS A 55 -3.53 6.69 -4.51
N ALA A 56 -2.24 6.50 -4.21
CA ALA A 56 -1.67 6.80 -2.90
C ALA A 56 -1.75 8.30 -2.59
N ALA A 57 -1.52 9.16 -3.58
CA ALA A 57 -1.66 10.62 -3.43
C ALA A 57 -3.11 11.05 -3.15
N ARG A 58 -4.09 10.48 -3.87
CA ARG A 58 -5.52 10.72 -3.63
C ARG A 58 -5.92 10.28 -2.22
N GLY A 59 -5.48 9.08 -1.79
CA GLY A 59 -5.68 8.57 -0.44
C GLY A 59 -5.10 9.49 0.64
N LEU A 60 -3.84 9.91 0.45
CA LEU A 60 -3.15 10.81 1.38
C LEU A 60 -3.85 12.17 1.49
N ALA A 61 -4.33 12.74 0.37
CA ALA A 61 -5.08 13.99 0.37
C ALA A 61 -6.39 13.87 1.16
N MET A 62 -7.13 12.78 0.98
CA MET A 62 -8.37 12.51 1.72
C MET A 62 -8.11 12.34 3.23
N LEU A 63 -7.08 11.59 3.62
CA LEU A 63 -6.73 11.41 5.03
C LEU A 63 -6.33 12.73 5.70
N ARG A 64 -5.55 13.57 5.02
CA ARG A 64 -5.15 14.88 5.55
C ARG A 64 -6.33 15.85 5.67
N SER A 65 -7.37 15.69 4.86
CA SER A 65 -8.59 16.49 4.94
C SER A 65 -9.61 15.95 5.97
N GLY A 66 -9.45 14.72 6.44
CA GLY A 66 -10.47 13.96 7.18
C GLY A 66 -10.69 14.32 8.66
N GLY A 67 -10.05 15.36 9.18
CA GLY A 67 -10.22 15.80 10.57
C GLY A 67 -9.38 15.04 11.61
N ARG A 68 -9.63 15.28 12.90
CA ARG A 68 -8.86 14.70 14.03
C ARG A 68 -9.21 13.22 14.21
N GLY A 69 -8.20 12.38 14.47
CA GLY A 69 -8.37 10.95 14.75
C GLY A 69 -7.81 9.99 13.68
N VAL A 70 -7.17 10.52 12.63
CA VAL A 70 -6.47 9.70 11.64
C VAL A 70 -5.15 9.17 12.22
N ASP A 71 -4.88 7.89 12.02
CA ASP A 71 -3.62 7.27 12.42
C ASP A 71 -2.43 7.86 11.63
N GLU A 72 -1.44 8.38 12.36
CA GLU A 72 -0.23 8.96 11.78
C GLU A 72 0.65 7.92 11.07
N GLY A 73 0.58 6.65 11.48
CA GLY A 73 1.26 5.54 10.82
C GLY A 73 0.75 5.34 9.40
N LEU A 74 -0.57 5.33 9.22
CA LEU A 74 -1.22 5.22 7.91
C LEU A 74 -0.88 6.41 6.99
N VAL A 75 -0.84 7.63 7.53
CA VAL A 75 -0.45 8.83 6.76
C VAL A 75 0.99 8.72 6.27
N ARG A 76 1.90 8.26 7.13
CA ARG A 76 3.31 8.03 6.75
C ARG A 76 3.43 6.92 5.73
N TYR A 77 2.74 5.80 5.96
CA TYR A 77 2.73 4.67 5.03
C TYR A 77 2.26 5.09 3.63
N LEU A 78 1.19 5.88 3.50
CA LEU A 78 0.74 6.37 2.20
C LEU A 78 1.71 7.34 1.52
N ASP A 79 2.41 8.21 2.27
CA ASP A 79 3.45 9.05 1.67
C ASP A 79 4.65 8.21 1.21
N ASP A 80 5.07 7.22 1.99
CA ASP A 80 6.15 6.31 1.61
C ASP A 80 5.74 5.43 0.43
N LEU A 81 4.50 4.93 0.38
CA LEU A 81 3.95 4.17 -0.76
C LEU A 81 3.94 5.02 -2.03
N ARG A 82 3.49 6.29 -1.92
CA ARG A 82 3.48 7.24 -3.04
C ARG A 82 4.89 7.48 -3.57
N ARG A 83 5.86 7.72 -2.69
CA ARG A 83 7.28 7.95 -3.04
C ARG A 83 7.91 6.71 -3.65
N THR A 84 7.65 5.54 -3.07
CA THR A 84 8.16 4.25 -3.55
C THR A 84 7.62 3.92 -4.93
N ALA A 85 6.32 4.13 -5.16
CA ALA A 85 5.71 3.96 -6.47
C ALA A 85 6.31 4.91 -7.53
N ARG A 86 6.54 6.18 -7.20
CA ARG A 86 7.23 7.12 -8.11
C ARG A 86 8.69 6.73 -8.35
N GLY A 87 9.40 6.28 -7.32
CA GLY A 87 10.77 5.76 -7.41
C GLY A 87 10.85 4.56 -8.36
N LYS A 88 9.96 3.57 -8.19
CA LYS A 88 9.81 2.41 -9.09
C LYS A 88 9.53 2.84 -10.53
N ALA A 89 8.64 3.81 -10.73
CA ALA A 89 8.36 4.33 -12.06
C ALA A 89 9.62 4.93 -12.72
N CYS A 90 10.38 5.75 -11.99
CA CYS A 90 11.64 6.30 -12.47
C CYS A 90 12.65 5.20 -12.80
N ARG A 91 12.80 4.19 -11.94
CA ARG A 91 13.67 3.04 -12.20
C ARG A 91 13.29 2.33 -13.49
N PHE A 92 12.01 2.05 -13.71
CA PHE A 92 11.55 1.39 -14.94
C PHE A 92 11.71 2.26 -16.19
N LEU A 93 11.50 3.57 -16.11
CA LEU A 93 11.83 4.48 -17.22
C LEU A 93 13.33 4.50 -17.51
N GLY A 94 14.16 4.42 -16.46
CA GLY A 94 15.61 4.28 -16.61
C GLY A 94 16.02 2.98 -17.29
N ILE A 95 15.37 1.85 -16.95
CA ILE A 95 15.57 0.56 -17.61
C ILE A 95 15.14 0.62 -19.08
N ASP A 96 14.00 1.25 -19.37
CA ASP A 96 13.53 1.43 -20.74
C ASP A 96 14.52 2.24 -21.58
N ALA A 97 15.06 3.32 -21.01
CA ALA A 97 16.09 4.14 -21.65
C ALA A 97 17.40 3.36 -21.87
N GLU A 98 17.84 2.56 -20.90
CA GLU A 98 19.05 1.75 -21.02
C GLU A 98 18.90 0.64 -22.06
N LEU A 99 17.74 -0.02 -22.12
CA LEU A 99 17.41 -0.99 -23.18
C LEU A 99 17.38 -0.35 -24.58
N ALA A 100 17.07 0.95 -24.67
CA ALA A 100 17.16 1.74 -25.90
C ALA A 100 18.58 2.25 -26.20
N GLY A 101 19.60 1.83 -25.43
CA GLY A 101 21.00 2.23 -25.59
C GLY A 101 21.30 3.64 -25.07
N LYS A 102 20.38 4.28 -24.35
CA LYS A 102 20.55 5.63 -23.76
C LYS A 102 20.92 5.55 -22.29
N THR A 103 22.07 4.93 -22.00
CA THR A 103 22.56 4.72 -20.62
C THR A 103 22.69 6.03 -19.84
N GLY A 104 23.09 7.15 -20.46
CA GLY A 104 23.16 8.45 -19.80
C GLY A 104 21.80 8.94 -19.28
N GLU A 105 20.75 8.77 -20.09
CA GLU A 105 19.37 9.06 -19.71
C GLU A 105 18.88 8.09 -18.62
N GLY A 106 19.24 6.80 -18.74
CA GLY A 106 18.95 5.78 -17.72
C GLY A 106 19.50 6.14 -16.33
N ILE A 107 20.75 6.62 -16.27
CA ILE A 107 21.37 7.10 -15.01
C ILE A 107 20.62 8.32 -14.46
N ALA A 108 20.24 9.26 -15.32
CA ALA A 108 19.49 10.45 -14.90
C ALA A 108 18.12 10.09 -14.29
N TRP A 109 17.43 9.09 -14.85
CA TRP A 109 16.20 8.53 -14.27
C TRP A 109 16.43 7.89 -12.90
N LEU A 110 17.52 7.15 -12.69
CA LEU A 110 17.85 6.58 -11.37
C LEU A 110 18.17 7.66 -10.33
N ARG A 111 18.88 8.72 -10.72
CA ARG A 111 19.09 9.90 -9.85
C ARG A 111 17.77 10.59 -9.50
N GLY A 112 16.85 10.68 -10.47
CA GLY A 112 15.47 11.12 -10.24
C GLY A 112 14.71 10.22 -9.27
N ALA A 113 14.86 8.90 -9.39
CA ALA A 113 14.25 7.92 -8.49
C ALA A 113 14.68 8.15 -7.03
N LYS A 114 15.97 8.41 -6.79
CA LYS A 114 16.49 8.76 -5.45
C LYS A 114 15.86 10.03 -4.87
N LYS A 115 15.59 11.03 -5.72
CA LYS A 115 14.89 12.26 -5.33
C LYS A 115 13.46 11.97 -4.92
N GLU A 116 12.73 11.20 -5.71
CA GLU A 116 11.34 10.81 -5.42
C GLU A 116 11.23 9.98 -4.12
N LEU A 117 12.16 9.04 -3.92
CA LEU A 117 12.27 8.26 -2.69
C LEU A 117 12.66 9.11 -1.47
N GLY A 118 13.07 10.38 -1.65
CA GLY A 118 13.51 11.25 -0.56
C GLY A 118 14.90 10.86 -0.01
N PHE A 119 15.70 10.13 -0.78
CA PHE A 119 17.10 9.85 -0.47
C PHE A 119 18.05 10.94 -0.97
N ALA A 120 17.54 11.90 -1.75
CA ALA A 120 18.34 12.99 -2.26
C ALA A 120 18.71 14.02 -1.18
N ALA A 121 19.87 13.76 -0.59
CA ALA A 121 20.95 14.72 -0.44
C ALA A 121 22.17 14.31 -1.32
N VAL A 122 21.98 13.54 -2.39
CA VAL A 122 23.11 12.93 -3.13
C VAL A 122 22.86 13.05 -4.63
N GLY A 123 23.20 14.20 -5.20
CA GLY A 123 23.28 14.46 -6.64
C GLY A 123 24.54 15.27 -6.91
N ALA A 124 25.25 14.93 -7.98
CA ALA A 124 26.66 15.18 -8.29
C ALA A 124 27.13 16.65 -8.45
N GLU A 125 26.44 17.63 -7.85
CA GLU A 125 26.90 19.03 -7.81
C GLU A 125 27.01 19.60 -6.38
N ASP A 126 26.48 18.90 -5.37
CA ASP A 126 26.45 19.33 -3.96
C ASP A 126 27.11 18.35 -2.99
N GLU A 127 28.15 17.64 -3.43
CA GLU A 127 28.99 16.79 -2.55
C GLU A 127 29.66 17.56 -1.40
N LYS A 128 29.64 18.89 -1.42
CA LYS A 128 30.23 19.72 -0.36
C LYS A 128 29.29 20.06 0.80
N LYS A 129 27.97 19.81 0.71
CA LYS A 129 27.01 20.24 1.77
C LYS A 129 25.96 19.20 2.18
N ALA A 130 25.97 17.99 1.63
CA ALA A 130 25.10 16.93 2.08
C ALA A 130 25.64 16.24 3.35
N SER A 131 25.18 16.74 4.50
CA SER A 131 25.42 16.24 5.86
C SER A 131 25.45 14.71 5.97
N GLY A 132 26.58 14.16 6.45
CA GLY A 132 26.76 12.73 6.72
C GLY A 132 25.68 12.09 7.61
N PHE A 133 24.90 12.91 8.32
CA PHE A 133 23.76 12.48 9.12
C PHE A 133 22.62 11.84 8.31
N ALA A 134 22.39 12.28 7.05
CA ALA A 134 21.35 11.70 6.20
C ALA A 134 21.72 10.29 5.70
N LYS A 135 23.01 10.08 5.37
CA LYS A 135 23.55 8.75 5.02
C LYS A 135 23.51 7.81 6.22
N LEU A 136 23.92 8.27 7.40
CA LEU A 136 23.82 7.53 8.66
C LEU A 136 22.38 7.17 9.03
N LYS A 137 21.41 8.08 8.83
CA LYS A 137 19.98 7.79 9.06
C LYS A 137 19.44 6.74 8.10
N LYS A 138 19.82 6.80 6.82
CA LYS A 138 19.45 5.77 5.83
C LYS A 138 20.03 4.41 6.23
N GLU A 139 21.34 4.34 6.49
CA GLU A 139 22.00 3.09 6.91
C GLU A 139 21.44 2.54 8.23
N TRP A 140 21.11 3.40 9.20
CA TRP A 140 20.54 2.98 10.47
C TRP A 140 19.10 2.47 10.31
N ALA A 141 18.30 3.12 9.45
CA ALA A 141 16.95 2.69 9.13
C ALA A 141 16.96 1.36 8.37
N GLU A 142 17.86 1.19 7.40
CA GLU A 142 18.08 -0.07 6.68
C GLU A 142 18.52 -1.20 7.63
N LYS A 143 19.44 -0.93 8.55
CA LYS A 143 19.87 -1.93 9.56
C LYS A 143 18.76 -2.28 10.55
N ARG A 144 17.88 -1.32 10.86
CA ARG A 144 16.72 -1.56 11.74
C ARG A 144 15.65 -2.38 11.01
N GLU A 145 15.46 -2.14 9.73
CA GLU A 145 14.58 -2.92 8.86
C GLU A 145 15.11 -4.36 8.72
N ASP A 146 16.38 -4.54 8.35
CA ASP A 146 17.02 -5.86 8.25
C ASP A 146 16.86 -6.64 9.58
N ARG A 147 17.07 -5.97 10.73
CA ARG A 147 16.88 -6.58 12.05
C ARG A 147 15.41 -6.89 12.40
N ARG A 148 14.45 -6.14 11.87
CA ARG A 148 13.01 -6.41 12.06
C ARG A 148 12.59 -7.62 11.25
N ILE A 149 13.07 -7.70 10.00
CA ILE A 149 12.86 -8.82 9.09
C ILE A 149 13.45 -10.10 9.71
N GLU A 150 14.70 -10.06 10.17
CA GLU A 150 15.37 -11.21 10.82
C GLU A 150 14.65 -11.70 12.10
N LYS A 151 13.95 -10.81 12.80
CA LYS A 151 13.21 -11.12 14.02
C LYS A 151 11.75 -11.50 13.77
N GLY A 152 11.31 -11.59 12.51
CA GLY A 152 9.92 -11.89 12.16
C GLY A 152 8.92 -10.78 12.56
N GLY A 153 9.38 -9.53 12.73
CA GLY A 153 8.52 -8.38 13.00
C GLY A 153 7.90 -7.78 11.74
N ASP A 154 7.12 -6.71 11.91
CA ASP A 154 6.37 -6.03 10.82
C ASP A 154 7.25 -5.70 9.60
N TRP A 155 7.07 -6.50 8.54
CA TRP A 155 7.60 -6.26 7.20
C TRP A 155 6.78 -5.17 6.50
N GLY A 156 7.44 -4.26 5.78
CA GLY A 156 6.77 -3.34 4.86
C GLY A 156 6.22 -2.05 5.48
N ALA A 157 6.59 -1.70 6.71
CA ALA A 157 6.16 -0.45 7.35
C ALA A 157 6.59 0.83 6.59
N ASP A 158 7.59 0.74 5.72
CA ASP A 158 8.10 1.80 4.84
C ASP A 158 7.57 1.67 3.40
N ALA A 159 6.57 0.80 3.16
CA ALA A 159 6.02 0.51 1.85
C ALA A 159 7.05 0.06 0.79
N GLY A 160 8.19 -0.52 1.20
CA GLY A 160 9.24 -1.01 0.29
C GLY A 160 10.21 0.07 -0.21
N LYS A 161 10.24 1.22 0.46
CA LYS A 161 11.08 2.37 0.10
C LYS A 161 12.58 2.05 0.17
N PHE A 162 13.04 1.37 1.22
CA PHE A 162 14.45 1.03 1.37
C PHE A 162 14.88 -0.09 0.42
N GLU A 163 14.03 -1.10 0.24
CA GLU A 163 14.22 -2.12 -0.79
C GLU A 163 14.42 -1.49 -2.17
N GLU A 164 13.52 -0.59 -2.58
CA GLU A 164 13.64 0.13 -3.85
C GLU A 164 14.90 0.98 -3.91
N GLY A 165 15.26 1.65 -2.81
CA GLY A 165 16.49 2.41 -2.69
C GLY A 165 17.75 1.59 -2.99
N ARG A 166 17.82 0.36 -2.48
CA ARG A 166 18.94 -0.57 -2.72
C ARG A 166 19.01 -0.98 -4.20
N VAL A 167 17.87 -1.23 -4.83
CA VAL A 167 17.82 -1.55 -6.27
C VAL A 167 18.32 -0.38 -7.11
N VAL A 168 17.84 0.84 -6.83
CA VAL A 168 18.26 2.04 -7.53
C VAL A 168 19.77 2.29 -7.33
N ASP A 169 20.29 2.09 -6.13
CA ASP A 169 21.72 2.21 -5.83
C ASP A 169 22.58 1.20 -6.60
N MET A 170 22.16 -0.06 -6.65
CA MET A 170 22.86 -1.12 -7.40
C MET A 170 22.90 -0.79 -8.90
N LEU A 171 21.76 -0.42 -9.48
CA LEU A 171 21.66 -0.09 -10.91
C LEU A 171 22.47 1.17 -11.25
N GLU A 172 22.42 2.22 -10.43
CA GLU A 172 23.16 3.45 -10.71
C GLU A 172 24.66 3.19 -10.68
N LYS A 173 25.17 2.48 -9.66
CA LYS A 173 26.60 2.12 -9.59
C LYS A 173 27.03 1.32 -10.82
N LYS A 174 26.22 0.35 -11.24
CA LYS A 174 26.48 -0.47 -12.42
C LYS A 174 26.53 0.36 -13.70
N TRP A 175 25.51 1.18 -13.94
CA TRP A 175 25.39 1.94 -15.18
C TRP A 175 26.34 3.11 -15.26
N VAL A 176 26.65 3.79 -14.14
CA VAL A 176 27.70 4.81 -14.10
C VAL A 176 29.04 4.19 -14.49
N LYS A 177 29.41 3.05 -13.88
CA LYS A 177 30.65 2.34 -14.25
C LYS A 177 30.67 1.96 -15.73
N MET A 178 29.58 1.40 -16.27
CA MET A 178 29.47 1.06 -17.69
C MET A 178 29.57 2.29 -18.60
N ASN A 179 28.92 3.39 -18.24
CA ASN A 179 28.95 4.61 -19.01
C ASN A 179 30.36 5.23 -19.00
N ASP A 180 31.01 5.31 -17.84
CA ASP A 180 32.36 5.88 -17.72
C ASP A 180 33.43 5.04 -18.43
N THR A 181 33.21 3.74 -18.59
CA THR A 181 34.18 2.82 -19.21
C THR A 181 33.94 2.55 -20.69
N MET A 182 32.69 2.54 -21.14
CA MET A 182 32.32 2.10 -22.49
C MET A 182 31.39 3.08 -23.22
N GLY A 183 30.44 3.69 -22.52
CA GLY A 183 29.35 4.46 -23.16
C GLY A 183 29.66 5.93 -23.44
N VAL A 184 30.38 6.58 -22.53
CA VAL A 184 30.75 8.01 -22.49
C VAL A 184 29.58 8.92 -22.89
N GLN A 185 28.36 8.59 -22.47
CA GLN A 185 27.17 9.41 -22.74
C GLN A 185 27.05 10.51 -21.69
N LEU A 186 26.62 11.70 -22.10
CA LEU A 186 26.28 12.77 -21.18
C LEU A 186 25.05 12.37 -20.35
N ILE A 187 25.12 12.63 -19.04
CA ILE A 187 24.00 12.39 -18.13
C ILE A 187 23.20 13.69 -18.01
N PRO A 188 21.96 13.75 -18.53
CA PRO A 188 21.15 14.96 -18.45
C PRO A 188 20.68 15.25 -17.02
N PRO A 189 20.19 16.47 -16.73
CA PRO A 189 19.52 16.78 -15.47
C PRO A 189 18.26 15.93 -15.28
N SER A 190 18.11 15.36 -14.08
CA SER A 190 16.94 14.52 -13.74
C SER A 190 15.62 15.28 -13.75
N GLU A 191 15.63 16.58 -13.46
CA GLU A 191 14.47 17.45 -13.25
C GLU A 191 13.61 17.53 -14.50
N SER A 192 14.25 17.68 -15.66
CA SER A 192 13.56 17.73 -16.96
C SER A 192 12.86 16.41 -17.27
N LEU A 193 13.47 15.29 -16.90
CA LEU A 193 12.87 13.96 -17.07
C LEU A 193 11.69 13.75 -16.12
N LEU A 194 11.85 14.10 -14.83
CA LEU A 194 10.78 13.98 -13.84
C LEU A 194 9.55 14.84 -14.21
N ALA A 195 9.76 16.02 -14.79
CA ALA A 195 8.69 16.87 -15.29
C ALA A 195 7.98 16.29 -16.52
N GLY A 196 8.69 15.49 -17.33
CA GLY A 196 8.19 14.82 -18.53
C GLY A 196 7.62 13.41 -18.28
N MET A 197 7.36 13.01 -17.03
CA MET A 197 6.80 11.69 -16.74
C MET A 197 5.47 11.46 -17.49
N PRO A 198 5.25 10.25 -18.06
CA PRO A 198 3.99 9.91 -18.68
C PRO A 198 2.86 9.79 -17.64
N SER A 199 1.61 9.75 -18.10
CA SER A 199 0.47 9.48 -17.22
C SER A 199 0.41 8.02 -16.77
N GLY A 200 -0.15 7.83 -15.57
CA GLY A 200 -0.46 6.51 -15.03
C GLY A 200 -1.37 5.70 -15.95
N ARG A 201 -1.23 4.37 -15.90
CA ARG A 201 -2.15 3.44 -16.54
C ARG A 201 -2.90 2.65 -15.48
N GLU A 202 -4.21 2.79 -15.45
CA GLU A 202 -5.07 2.04 -14.53
C GLU A 202 -5.08 0.54 -14.87
N TYR A 203 -4.95 -0.30 -13.84
CA TYR A 203 -5.07 -1.76 -13.96
C TYR A 203 -6.35 -2.28 -13.34
N HIS A 204 -6.67 -1.79 -12.13
CA HIS A 204 -7.84 -2.22 -11.38
C HIS A 204 -8.95 -1.18 -11.52
N THR A 205 -10.17 -1.66 -11.73
CA THR A 205 -11.39 -0.84 -11.66
C THR A 205 -12.29 -1.44 -10.60
N PRO A 206 -12.66 -0.70 -9.54
CA PRO A 206 -13.56 -1.22 -8.52
C PRO A 206 -14.90 -1.58 -9.15
N LYS A 207 -15.35 -2.81 -8.94
CA LYS A 207 -16.68 -3.25 -9.37
C LYS A 207 -17.70 -2.75 -8.35
N THR A 208 -18.84 -2.28 -8.85
CA THR A 208 -19.98 -1.95 -7.98
C THR A 208 -20.40 -3.19 -7.21
N TYR A 209 -20.40 -3.10 -5.88
CA TYR A 209 -20.92 -4.16 -5.04
C TYR A 209 -22.44 -4.20 -5.18
N ILE A 210 -22.97 -5.36 -5.59
CA ILE A 210 -24.41 -5.61 -5.63
C ILE A 210 -24.72 -6.44 -4.38
N PRO A 211 -25.42 -5.87 -3.38
CA PRO A 211 -25.77 -6.63 -2.20
C PRO A 211 -26.68 -7.80 -2.59
N PRO A 212 -26.52 -8.98 -1.98
CA PRO A 212 -27.45 -10.08 -2.22
C PRO A 212 -28.85 -9.63 -1.77
N ALA A 213 -29.81 -9.70 -2.69
CA ALA A 213 -31.22 -9.50 -2.35
C ALA A 213 -31.78 -10.82 -1.84
N LEU A 214 -32.60 -10.76 -0.80
CA LEU A 214 -33.41 -11.90 -0.38
C LEU A 214 -34.55 -12.08 -1.38
N ASP A 215 -34.87 -13.33 -1.69
CA ASP A 215 -36.04 -13.64 -2.52
C ASP A 215 -37.33 -13.18 -1.83
N GLU A 216 -38.34 -12.81 -2.63
CA GLU A 216 -39.60 -12.25 -2.11
C GLU A 216 -40.32 -13.19 -1.15
N ASP A 217 -40.23 -14.51 -1.37
CA ASP A 217 -40.82 -15.54 -0.51
C ASP A 217 -40.09 -15.65 0.85
N VAL A 218 -38.77 -15.45 0.87
CA VAL A 218 -37.97 -15.41 2.09
C VAL A 218 -38.31 -14.15 2.87
N MET A 219 -38.40 -13.01 2.19
CA MET A 219 -38.84 -11.76 2.81
C MET A 219 -40.28 -11.84 3.32
N ALA A 220 -41.18 -12.54 2.62
CA ALA A 220 -42.56 -12.74 3.03
C ALA A 220 -42.64 -13.61 4.29
N ARG A 221 -41.86 -14.70 4.37
CA ARG A 221 -41.77 -15.55 5.56
C ARG A 221 -41.18 -14.83 6.76
N MET A 222 -40.13 -14.03 6.58
CA MET A 222 -39.54 -13.24 7.68
C MET A 222 -40.49 -12.16 8.22
N ARG A 223 -41.46 -11.71 7.40
CA ARG A 223 -42.52 -10.78 7.81
C ARG A 223 -43.79 -11.48 8.27
N ALA A 224 -43.91 -12.79 8.06
CA ALA A 224 -45.07 -13.54 8.50
C ALA A 224 -45.05 -13.63 10.03
N PRO A 225 -46.22 -13.56 10.69
CA PRO A 225 -46.33 -13.91 12.10
C PRO A 225 -45.76 -15.30 12.35
N PRO A 226 -45.18 -15.58 13.55
CA PRO A 226 -44.73 -16.91 13.91
C PRO A 226 -45.84 -17.94 13.66
N ASP A 227 -45.50 -19.07 13.05
CA ASP A 227 -46.46 -20.16 12.89
C ASP A 227 -46.84 -20.67 14.29
N PRO A 228 -48.13 -20.86 14.62
CA PRO A 228 -48.52 -21.45 15.90
C PRO A 228 -47.97 -22.87 16.12
N SER A 229 -47.46 -23.54 15.08
CA SER A 229 -46.71 -24.80 15.17
C SER A 229 -45.20 -24.65 15.34
N ASP A 230 -44.64 -23.46 15.07
CA ASP A 230 -43.31 -23.06 15.55
C ASP A 230 -43.46 -22.80 17.05
N ALA A 231 -43.45 -23.88 17.83
CA ALA A 231 -43.35 -23.78 19.28
C ALA A 231 -42.17 -22.86 19.58
N ALA A 232 -42.46 -21.76 20.29
CA ALA A 232 -41.40 -20.91 20.83
C ALA A 232 -40.37 -21.85 21.48
N PHE A 233 -39.12 -21.75 21.05
CA PHE A 233 -38.05 -22.45 21.73
C PHE A 233 -38.02 -21.91 23.16
N GLU A 234 -38.67 -22.63 24.07
CA GLU A 234 -38.47 -22.53 25.51
C GLU A 234 -37.08 -23.11 25.75
N GLY A 235 -36.07 -22.26 25.55
CA GLY A 235 -34.72 -22.59 25.96
C GLY A 235 -34.76 -22.83 27.47
N ASP A 236 -34.30 -24.01 27.89
CA ASP A 236 -34.11 -24.38 29.29
C ASP A 236 -32.86 -23.67 29.87
N GLU A 237 -32.67 -22.40 29.48
CA GLU A 237 -31.57 -21.55 29.92
C GLU A 237 -32.11 -20.62 31.00
N ASP A 238 -31.60 -20.77 32.23
CA ASP A 238 -31.88 -19.87 33.34
C ASP A 238 -31.60 -18.42 32.92
N ASP A 239 -32.67 -17.63 32.77
CA ASP A 239 -32.60 -16.20 32.45
C ASP A 239 -31.86 -15.47 33.58
N SER A 240 -30.59 -15.16 33.33
CA SER A 240 -29.71 -14.40 34.23
C SER A 240 -30.10 -12.91 34.20
N GLY A 241 -31.31 -12.59 34.68
CA GLY A 241 -31.89 -11.26 34.66
C GLY A 241 -32.59 -10.89 35.96
N ASP A 242 -31.84 -10.79 37.07
CA ASP A 242 -32.30 -10.11 38.28
C ASP A 242 -32.27 -8.58 38.07
N GLU A 243 -33.38 -7.96 37.66
CA GLU A 243 -33.69 -6.57 38.01
C GLU A 243 -35.20 -6.31 38.18
N ASN A 244 -35.62 -6.44 39.45
CA ASN A 244 -36.63 -5.66 40.15
C ASN A 244 -37.44 -4.59 39.35
N ASN A 245 -38.62 -5.00 38.88
CA ASN A 245 -39.92 -4.31 39.00
C ASN A 245 -39.96 -2.77 38.78
N ASN A 246 -39.83 -2.32 37.52
CA ASN A 246 -40.40 -1.04 37.11
C ASN A 246 -41.15 -1.15 35.78
N ARG A 247 -42.44 -1.49 35.89
CA ARG A 247 -43.53 -1.47 34.91
C ARG A 247 -43.17 -0.95 33.50
N SER A 248 -42.62 -1.84 32.68
CA SER A 248 -42.57 -1.66 31.23
C SER A 248 -43.99 -1.76 30.65
N SER A 249 -44.30 -0.94 29.65
CA SER A 249 -45.56 -1.06 28.92
C SER A 249 -45.62 -2.44 28.25
N PRO A 250 -46.76 -3.15 28.26
CA PRO A 250 -46.87 -4.43 27.59
C PRO A 250 -46.52 -4.26 26.12
N VAL A 251 -45.62 -5.12 25.64
CA VAL A 251 -45.14 -5.13 24.26
C VAL A 251 -46.36 -5.33 23.35
N GLY A 252 -46.70 -4.32 22.53
CA GLY A 252 -47.86 -4.33 21.62
C GLY A 252 -48.99 -3.33 21.91
N ALA A 253 -48.88 -2.45 22.91
CA ALA A 253 -49.91 -1.45 23.18
C ALA A 253 -49.96 -0.33 22.11
N PHE A 254 -51.14 -0.13 21.49
CA PHE A 254 -51.39 1.00 20.59
C PHE A 254 -51.48 2.34 21.36
N PRO A 255 -51.12 3.48 20.75
CA PRO A 255 -51.20 4.78 21.41
C PRO A 255 -52.63 5.12 21.85
N GLY A 256 -52.88 5.15 23.16
CA GLY A 256 -54.18 5.53 23.75
C GLY A 256 -54.77 4.52 24.73
N THR A 257 -54.33 3.26 24.74
CA THR A 257 -54.94 2.17 25.54
C THR A 257 -54.28 1.94 26.91
N LYS A 258 -53.54 2.94 27.44
CA LYS A 258 -52.75 2.80 28.67
C LYS A 258 -53.59 2.67 29.95
N GLY A 259 -54.81 3.20 29.96
CA GLY A 259 -55.67 3.27 31.17
C GLY A 259 -56.54 2.04 31.42
N GLU A 260 -56.70 1.16 30.43
CA GLU A 260 -57.64 0.02 30.51
C GLU A 260 -57.03 -1.20 31.21
N TYR A 261 -55.71 -1.22 31.41
CA TYR A 261 -54.98 -2.33 32.04
C TYR A 261 -54.73 -2.15 33.55
N SER A 262 -55.08 -1.00 34.15
CA SER A 262 -54.93 -0.80 35.59
C SER A 262 -56.17 -1.26 36.36
N GLY A 263 -56.24 -2.58 36.61
CA GLY A 263 -57.26 -3.21 37.44
C GLY A 263 -57.04 -2.97 38.94
N GLY A 264 -57.92 -2.14 39.51
CA GLY A 264 -58.46 -2.10 40.88
C GLY A 264 -57.70 -2.69 42.08
N ASN A 265 -57.44 -1.84 43.07
CA ASN A 265 -57.70 -2.22 44.46
C ASN A 265 -58.11 -1.02 45.31
N VAL A 266 -59.33 -1.08 45.85
CA VAL A 266 -59.98 -0.09 46.71
C VAL A 266 -59.84 -0.55 48.14
N TYR A 267 -59.28 0.25 49.05
CA TYR A 267 -59.59 0.14 50.48
C TYR A 267 -59.63 1.52 51.15
N TYR A 268 -60.65 1.64 52.01
CA TYR A 268 -61.04 2.76 52.89
C TYR A 268 -59.95 3.14 53.90
#